data_AF-A0A9C9L122-F1
#
_entry.id   AF-A0A9C9L122-F1
#
_cell.length_a   1.000
_cell.length_b   1.000
_cell.length_c   1.000
_cell.angle_alpha   90.00
_cell.angle_beta   90.00
_cell.angle_gamma   90.00
#
_symmetry.space_group_name_H-M   'P 1'
#
loop_
_entity.id
_entity.type
_entity.pdbx_description
1 polymer ?
#
loop_
_entity_poly.entity_id
_entity_poly.type
_entity_poly.pdbx_seq_one_letter_code
_entity_poly.pdbx_strand_id
1 'polypeptide(L)'
;MSNTRQTRMIRLLTFVFTLIGVNAVYMSFMQNDFKMGVAGFSILTVCGFAFWYLGKSKEERKEPDAFLVQIAENKNNILHGGWDYRGGLITPETVITQYFFTFSLITISFKIPSRFYIVVRDKTSVINFIYSILSLILGWWAIPWGAVYTIQTLMNNSKGGNKIKVSSLVDV
;
A
#
# COMPACT_ATOMS: atom_id res chain seq x y z
N MET A 1 -12.95 -0.68 5.69
CA MET A 1 -13.59 -0.34 4.39
C MET A 1 -13.03 -1.27 3.32
N SER A 2 -13.86 -2.05 2.62
CA SER A 2 -13.39 -3.16 1.79
C SER A 2 -12.61 -2.66 0.55
N ASN A 3 -11.34 -3.10 0.43
CA ASN A 3 -10.45 -2.83 -0.72
C ASN A 3 -11.13 -3.11 -2.07
N THR A 4 -12.12 -4.00 -2.10
CA THR A 4 -12.87 -4.40 -3.29
C THR A 4 -13.58 -3.26 -4.02
N ARG A 5 -14.16 -2.29 -3.30
CA ARG A 5 -14.84 -1.15 -3.95
C ARG A 5 -13.84 -0.20 -4.60
N GLN A 6 -12.73 0.09 -3.92
CA GLN A 6 -11.65 0.90 -4.47
C GLN A 6 -10.99 0.23 -5.67
N THR A 7 -10.70 -1.08 -5.62
CA THR A 7 -10.12 -1.79 -6.77
C THR A 7 -11.05 -1.80 -7.99
N ARG A 8 -12.36 -1.98 -7.78
CA ARG A 8 -13.35 -1.92 -8.87
C ARG A 8 -13.44 -0.52 -9.47
N MET A 9 -13.49 0.50 -8.63
CA MET A 9 -13.53 1.90 -9.06
C MET A 9 -12.26 2.29 -9.84
N ILE A 10 -11.09 1.88 -9.37
CA ILE A 10 -9.82 2.18 -10.06
C ILE A 10 -9.75 1.44 -11.40
N ARG A 11 -10.14 0.16 -11.48
CA ARG A 11 -10.21 -0.57 -12.76
C ARG A 11 -11.14 0.11 -13.77
N LEU A 12 -12.28 0.62 -13.30
CA LEU A 12 -13.25 1.32 -14.12
C LEU A 12 -12.69 2.67 -14.61
N LEU A 13 -12.03 3.43 -13.73
CA LEU A 13 -11.33 4.66 -14.10
C LEU A 13 -10.21 4.41 -15.11
N THR A 14 -9.37 3.40 -14.89
CA THR A 14 -8.31 3.02 -15.83
C THR A 14 -8.89 2.67 -17.20
N PHE A 15 -9.97 1.89 -17.25
CA PHE A 15 -10.67 1.57 -18.51
C PHE A 15 -11.18 2.82 -19.23
N VAL A 16 -11.81 3.75 -18.51
CA VAL A 16 -12.30 5.01 -19.08
C VAL A 16 -11.14 5.87 -19.60
N PHE A 17 -10.05 6.02 -18.85
CA PHE A 17 -8.89 6.78 -19.31
C PHE A 17 -8.15 6.11 -20.47
N THR A 18 -8.13 4.78 -20.55
CA THR A 18 -7.62 4.05 -21.72
C THR A 18 -8.46 4.36 -22.97
N LEU A 19 -9.79 4.38 -22.87
CA LEU A 19 -10.66 4.76 -23.99
C LEU A 19 -10.42 6.21 -24.43
N ILE A 20 -10.25 7.13 -23.49
CA ILE A 20 -9.91 8.54 -23.77
C ILE A 20 -8.54 8.63 -24.47
N GLY A 21 -7.53 7.90 -23.99
CA GLY A 21 -6.19 7.85 -24.58
C GLY A 21 -6.20 7.30 -26.01
N VAL A 22 -6.92 6.19 -26.26
CA VAL A 22 -7.09 5.62 -27.61
C VAL A 22 -7.78 6.62 -28.54
N ASN A 23 -8.85 7.26 -28.08
CA ASN A 23 -9.58 8.25 -28.88
C ASN A 23 -8.71 9.48 -29.20
N ALA A 24 -7.90 9.95 -28.23
CA ALA A 24 -6.96 11.06 -28.45
C ALA A 24 -5.91 10.70 -29.50
N VAL A 25 -5.31 9.50 -29.43
CA VAL A 25 -4.36 9.02 -30.45
C VAL A 25 -5.03 8.93 -31.84
N TYR A 26 -6.24 8.38 -31.90
CA TYR A 26 -7.00 8.27 -33.15
C TYR A 26 -7.28 9.64 -33.79
N MET A 27 -7.78 10.60 -33.00
CA MET A 27 -8.05 11.96 -33.47
C MET A 27 -6.78 12.68 -33.92
N SER A 28 -5.67 12.44 -33.23
CA SER A 28 -4.36 13.02 -33.57
C SER A 28 -3.84 12.53 -34.92
N PHE A 29 -4.06 11.25 -35.22
CA PHE A 29 -3.72 10.67 -36.51
C PHE A 29 -4.59 11.25 -37.64
N MET A 30 -5.87 11.51 -37.37
CA MET A 30 -6.79 12.12 -38.34
C MET A 30 -6.51 13.61 -38.58
N GLN A 31 -6.04 14.34 -37.56
CA GLN A 31 -5.81 15.79 -37.64
C GLN A 31 -4.34 16.17 -37.90
N ASN A 32 -3.43 15.20 -38.03
CA ASN A 32 -1.97 15.40 -38.08
C ASN A 32 -1.42 16.25 -36.92
N ASP A 33 -2.12 16.30 -35.79
CA ASP A 33 -1.67 17.03 -34.59
C ASP A 33 -0.82 16.11 -33.70
N PHE A 34 0.49 16.23 -33.84
CA PHE A 34 1.46 15.46 -33.06
C PHE A 34 1.38 15.73 -31.55
N LYS A 35 0.92 16.90 -31.11
CA LYS A 35 0.86 17.26 -29.68
C LYS A 35 -0.23 16.46 -28.97
N MET A 36 -1.40 16.33 -29.59
CA MET A 36 -2.48 15.49 -29.06
C MET A 36 -2.09 14.01 -29.07
N GLY A 37 -1.29 13.58 -30.04
CA GLY A 37 -0.84 12.18 -30.15
C GLY A 37 0.06 11.80 -28.97
N VAL A 38 1.05 12.64 -28.68
CA VAL A 38 1.95 12.47 -27.52
C VAL A 38 1.16 12.48 -26.20
N ALA A 39 0.13 13.33 -26.07
CA ALA A 39 -0.74 13.34 -24.91
C ALA A 39 -1.54 12.02 -24.77
N GLY A 40 -2.08 11.48 -25.86
CA GLY A 40 -2.78 10.19 -25.86
C GLY A 40 -1.87 9.03 -25.46
N PHE A 41 -0.65 8.96 -25.99
CA PHE A 41 0.33 7.93 -25.65
C PHE A 41 0.78 7.98 -24.18
N SER A 42 0.96 9.18 -23.61
CA SER A 42 1.32 9.32 -22.20
C SER A 42 0.20 8.84 -21.27
N ILE A 43 -1.07 9.15 -21.59
CA ILE A 43 -2.25 8.62 -20.88
C ILE A 43 -2.28 7.08 -20.94
N LEU A 44 -2.06 6.50 -22.13
CA LEU A 44 -2.07 5.04 -22.30
C LEU A 44 -0.95 4.35 -21.52
N THR A 45 0.25 4.95 -21.49
CA THR A 45 1.40 4.42 -20.75
C THR A 45 1.14 4.42 -19.25
N VAL A 46 0.60 5.51 -18.71
CA VAL A 46 0.25 5.62 -17.28
C VAL A 46 -0.89 4.65 -16.93
N CYS A 47 -1.92 4.54 -17.76
CA CYS A 47 -3.03 3.62 -17.53
C CYS A 47 -2.60 2.15 -17.60
N GLY A 48 -1.76 1.80 -18.58
CA GLY A 48 -1.20 0.45 -18.71
C GLY A 48 -0.32 0.08 -17.52
N PHE A 49 0.55 0.99 -17.08
CA PHE A 49 1.36 0.79 -15.88
C PHE A 49 0.50 0.64 -14.62
N ALA A 50 -0.51 1.51 -14.46
CA ALA A 50 -1.45 1.42 -13.34
C ALA A 50 -2.21 0.09 -13.36
N PHE A 51 -2.70 -0.36 -14.52
CA PHE A 51 -3.40 -1.63 -14.66
C PHE A 51 -2.49 -2.83 -14.32
N TRP A 52 -1.25 -2.83 -14.82
CA TRP A 52 -0.27 -3.88 -14.52
C TRP A 52 0.10 -3.92 -13.03
N TYR A 53 0.42 -2.77 -12.45
CA TYR A 53 0.77 -2.63 -11.04
C TYR A 53 -0.40 -2.98 -10.10
N LEU A 54 -1.63 -2.61 -10.47
CA LEU A 54 -2.83 -2.91 -9.70
C LEU A 54 -3.37 -4.32 -9.92
N GLY A 55 -3.09 -4.93 -11.08
CA GLY A 55 -3.30 -6.34 -11.36
C GLY A 55 -2.51 -7.23 -10.41
N LYS A 56 -1.33 -6.77 -9.99
CA LYS A 56 -0.47 -7.42 -8.98
C LYS A 56 -1.03 -7.38 -7.55
N SER A 57 -2.07 -6.59 -7.27
CA SER A 57 -2.43 -6.20 -5.89
C SER A 57 -3.15 -7.25 -5.03
N LYS A 58 -3.46 -8.45 -5.53
CA LYS A 58 -4.00 -9.54 -4.69
C LYS A 58 -2.99 -10.61 -4.32
N GLU A 59 -2.06 -10.95 -5.21
CA GLU A 59 -1.12 -12.05 -4.98
C GLU A 59 0.09 -11.63 -4.13
N GLU A 60 0.57 -10.38 -4.26
CA GLU A 60 1.76 -9.89 -3.54
C GLU A 60 1.46 -9.24 -2.18
N ARG A 61 0.17 -8.98 -1.86
CA ARG A 61 -0.24 -8.60 -0.50
C ARG A 61 -0.27 -9.78 0.47
N LYS A 62 0.17 -10.97 0.06
CA LYS A 62 0.25 -12.17 0.91
C LYS A 62 1.31 -12.05 2.01
N GLU A 63 2.29 -11.16 1.91
CA GLU A 63 3.34 -11.04 2.95
C GLU A 63 2.86 -10.51 4.32
N PRO A 64 2.08 -9.42 4.44
CA PRO A 64 1.58 -8.97 5.73
C PRO A 64 0.62 -10.01 6.36
N ASP A 65 -0.17 -10.71 5.55
CA ASP A 65 -1.09 -11.74 6.04
C ASP A 65 -0.34 -13.01 6.48
N ALA A 66 0.76 -13.37 5.83
CA ALA A 66 1.53 -14.57 6.15
C ALA A 66 2.00 -14.60 7.61
N PHE A 67 2.44 -13.47 8.15
CA PHE A 67 2.83 -13.39 9.57
C PHE A 67 1.63 -13.57 10.52
N LEU A 68 0.47 -13.00 10.18
CA LEU A 68 -0.75 -13.17 10.97
C LEU A 68 -1.27 -14.61 10.90
N VAL A 69 -1.18 -15.25 9.74
CA VAL A 69 -1.51 -16.67 9.54
C VAL A 69 -0.60 -17.54 10.41
N GLN A 70 0.71 -17.27 10.44
CA GLN A 70 1.65 -18.00 11.30
C GLN A 70 1.34 -17.81 12.80
N ILE A 71 0.93 -16.61 13.22
CA ILE A 71 0.47 -16.37 14.60
C ILE A 71 -0.78 -17.21 14.91
N ALA A 72 -1.75 -17.26 13.98
CA ALA A 72 -2.96 -18.04 14.15
C ALA A 72 -2.67 -19.55 14.21
N GLU A 73 -1.77 -20.05 13.36
CA GLU A 73 -1.34 -21.46 13.37
C GLU A 73 -0.61 -21.84 14.66
N ASN A 74 0.21 -20.93 15.20
CA ASN A 74 1.01 -21.17 16.41
C ASN A 74 0.35 -20.64 17.70
N LYS A 75 -0.95 -20.31 17.66
CA LYS A 75 -1.74 -19.75 18.76
C LYS A 75 -1.51 -20.51 20.09
N ASN A 76 -1.58 -21.84 20.04
CA ASN A 76 -1.42 -22.68 21.23
C ASN A 76 -0.02 -22.57 21.83
N ASN A 77 1.03 -22.52 21.00
CA ASN A 77 2.41 -22.39 21.46
C ASN A 77 2.65 -21.01 22.09
N ILE A 78 2.08 -19.96 21.51
CA ILE A 78 2.18 -18.60 22.03
C ILE A 78 1.56 -18.50 23.43
N LEU A 79 0.42 -19.16 23.68
CA LEU A 79 -0.27 -19.15 24.97
C LEU A 79 0.45 -19.98 26.06
N HIS A 80 1.10 -21.09 25.70
CA HIS A 80 1.63 -22.08 26.66
C HIS A 80 3.14 -22.05 26.88
N GLY A 81 3.85 -21.03 26.39
CA GLY A 81 5.31 -20.96 26.54
C GLY A 81 6.01 -20.00 25.58
N GLY A 82 5.28 -19.43 24.63
CA GLY A 82 5.80 -18.54 23.61
C GLY A 82 6.26 -19.31 22.37
N TRP A 83 6.26 -18.62 21.23
CA TRP A 83 6.69 -19.17 19.96
C TRP A 83 8.01 -18.53 19.51
N ASP A 84 9.04 -19.34 19.25
CA ASP A 84 10.31 -18.80 18.73
C ASP A 84 10.14 -18.40 17.25
N TYR A 85 10.14 -17.09 17.01
CA TYR A 85 10.09 -16.52 15.68
C TYR A 85 11.37 -15.77 15.35
N ARG A 86 12.11 -16.33 14.38
CA ARG A 86 13.38 -15.77 13.87
C ARG A 86 14.41 -15.56 14.99
N GLY A 87 14.49 -16.41 16.01
CA GLY A 87 15.44 -16.28 17.13
C GLY A 87 14.98 -15.26 18.18
N GLY A 88 13.68 -15.21 18.45
CA GLY A 88 13.05 -14.30 19.39
C GLY A 88 11.69 -14.84 19.84
N LEU A 89 11.49 -14.94 21.16
CA LEU A 89 10.27 -15.51 21.72
C LEU A 89 9.10 -14.52 21.60
N ILE A 90 8.07 -14.91 20.86
CA ILE A 90 6.81 -14.19 20.76
C ILE A 90 5.87 -14.69 21.86
N THR A 91 5.47 -13.77 22.73
CA THR A 91 4.51 -13.99 23.82
C THR A 91 3.22 -13.21 23.56
N PRO A 92 2.13 -13.48 24.29
CA PRO A 92 0.88 -12.71 24.16
C PRO A 92 1.07 -11.20 24.41
N GLU A 93 2.03 -10.84 25.26
CA GLU A 93 2.37 -9.44 25.56
C GLU A 93 3.21 -8.74 24.49
N THR A 94 3.68 -9.49 23.48
CA THR A 94 4.49 -8.93 22.41
C THR A 94 3.66 -7.93 21.61
N VAL A 95 4.23 -6.74 21.40
CA VAL A 95 3.62 -5.68 20.58
C VAL A 95 4.27 -5.71 19.20
N ILE A 96 3.42 -5.84 18.18
CA ILE A 96 3.81 -5.71 16.78
C ILE A 96 3.33 -4.37 16.24
N THR A 97 4.06 -3.80 15.29
CA THR A 97 3.69 -2.56 14.63
C THR A 97 3.78 -2.69 13.11
N GLN A 98 2.92 -1.97 12.41
CA GLN A 98 2.92 -1.84 10.97
C GLN A 98 2.99 -0.36 10.57
N TYR A 99 3.92 -0.04 9.68
CA TYR A 99 4.06 1.29 9.10
C TYR A 99 3.37 1.34 7.75
N PHE A 100 3.05 2.54 7.30
CA PHE A 100 2.48 2.74 5.97
C PHE A 100 3.34 3.67 5.16
N PHE A 101 3.36 3.43 3.85
CA PHE A 101 3.94 4.32 2.87
C PHE A 101 2.85 4.81 1.92
N THR A 102 2.86 6.11 1.60
CA THR A 102 1.93 6.70 0.63
C THR A 102 2.63 7.02 -0.67
N PHE A 103 2.12 6.49 -1.76
CA PHE A 103 2.53 6.78 -3.12
C PHE A 103 1.37 7.40 -3.88
N SER A 104 1.55 8.59 -4.45
CA SER A 104 0.54 9.28 -5.22
C SER A 104 1.05 9.58 -6.63
N LEU A 105 0.17 9.48 -7.61
CA LEU A 105 0.42 9.79 -9.01
C LEU A 105 -0.78 10.52 -9.60
N ILE A 106 -0.67 11.85 -9.76
CA ILE A 106 -1.59 12.79 -10.43
C ILE A 106 -3.05 12.74 -9.96
N THR A 107 -3.73 11.62 -10.15
CA THR A 107 -5.13 11.38 -9.76
C THR A 107 -5.33 10.26 -8.75
N ILE A 108 -4.34 9.38 -8.55
CA ILE A 108 -4.48 8.18 -7.71
C ILE A 108 -3.47 8.19 -6.57
N SER A 109 -3.93 7.79 -5.38
CA SER A 109 -3.09 7.60 -4.20
C SER A 109 -3.21 6.18 -3.68
N PHE A 110 -2.07 5.61 -3.29
CA PHE A 110 -1.96 4.29 -2.70
C PHE A 110 -1.36 4.40 -1.31
N LYS A 111 -2.00 3.74 -0.34
CA LYS A 111 -1.45 3.52 0.99
C LYS A 111 -1.04 2.06 1.09
N ILE A 112 0.25 1.80 1.14
CA ILE A 112 0.83 0.47 1.13
C ILE A 112 1.28 0.13 2.56
N PRO A 113 0.77 -0.96 3.15
CA PRO A 113 1.23 -1.43 4.45
C PRO A 113 2.63 -2.06 4.34
N SER A 114 3.47 -1.85 5.35
CA SER A 114 4.70 -2.62 5.54
C SER A 114 4.39 -4.02 6.06
N ARG A 115 5.42 -4.89 6.11
CA ARG A 115 5.37 -6.08 6.98
C ARG A 115 5.18 -5.68 8.45
N PHE A 116 4.76 -6.63 9.26
CA PHE A 116 4.75 -6.46 10.71
C PHE A 116 6.17 -6.51 11.26
N TYR A 117 6.44 -5.62 12.21
CA TYR A 117 7.71 -5.53 12.93
C TYR A 117 7.46 -5.69 14.43
N ILE A 118 8.37 -6.35 15.13
CA ILE A 118 8.30 -6.55 16.57
C ILE A 118 8.94 -5.34 17.23
N VAL A 119 8.18 -4.60 18.04
CA VAL A 119 8.60 -3.29 18.59
C VAL A 119 9.88 -3.39 19.42
N VAL A 120 10.02 -4.47 20.20
CA VAL A 120 11.17 -4.68 21.11
C VAL A 120 12.45 -5.05 20.37
N ARG A 121 12.33 -5.71 19.21
CA ARG A 121 13.47 -6.34 18.53
C ARG A 121 13.92 -5.58 17.30
N ASP A 122 12.96 -5.15 16.48
CA ASP A 122 13.27 -4.48 15.22
C ASP A 122 13.64 -3.01 15.47
N LYS A 123 14.50 -2.47 14.61
CA LYS A 123 14.85 -1.03 14.60
C LYS A 123 13.69 -0.20 14.04
N THR A 124 12.56 -0.24 14.72
CA THR A 124 11.28 0.35 14.31
C THR A 124 11.37 1.86 14.09
N SER A 125 12.20 2.58 14.85
CA SER A 125 12.44 4.02 14.65
C SER A 125 13.08 4.35 13.30
N VAL A 126 14.05 3.55 12.84
CA VAL A 126 14.72 3.76 11.54
C VAL A 126 13.75 3.44 10.40
N ILE A 127 13.01 2.35 10.54
CA ILE A 127 11.98 1.95 9.58
C ILE A 127 10.92 3.06 9.47
N ASN A 128 10.40 3.54 10.60
CA ASN A 128 9.45 4.63 10.65
C ASN A 128 9.92 5.87 9.89
N PHE A 129 11.17 6.28 10.11
CA PHE A 129 11.78 7.42 9.45
C PHE A 129 11.82 7.25 7.93
N ILE A 130 12.27 6.10 7.44
CA ILE A 130 12.33 5.78 6.01
C ILE A 130 10.93 5.85 5.38
N TYR A 131 9.94 5.19 5.99
CA TYR A 131 8.56 5.16 5.48
C TYR A 131 7.89 6.55 5.50
N SER A 132 8.23 7.37 6.49
CA SER A 132 7.74 8.74 6.60
C SER A 132 8.35 9.64 5.53
N ILE A 133 9.66 9.57 5.29
CA ILE A 133 10.34 10.32 4.21
C ILE A 133 9.80 9.90 2.85
N LEU A 134 9.66 8.59 2.60
CA LEU A 134 9.12 8.12 1.32
C LEU A 134 7.70 8.64 1.09
N SER A 135 6.86 8.64 2.12
CA SER A 135 5.50 9.21 2.04
C SER A 135 5.53 10.72 1.81
N LEU A 136 6.48 11.43 2.42
CA LEU A 136 6.67 12.87 2.27
C LEU A 136 7.24 13.25 0.90
N ILE A 137 7.93 12.38 0.19
CA ILE A 137 8.46 12.72 -1.13
C ILE A 137 7.45 12.30 -2.21
N LEU A 138 6.78 11.17 -2.03
CA LEU A 138 5.99 10.52 -3.07
C LEU A 138 4.47 10.63 -2.89
N GLY A 139 3.99 11.13 -1.75
CA GLY A 139 2.56 11.15 -1.44
C GLY A 139 1.79 12.38 -1.93
N TRP A 140 2.46 13.46 -2.33
CA TRP A 140 1.82 14.75 -2.63
C TRP A 140 1.29 14.89 -4.06
N TRP A 141 1.75 14.06 -4.99
CA TRP A 141 1.56 14.27 -6.42
C TRP A 141 0.11 14.09 -6.91
N ALA A 142 -0.84 13.71 -6.05
CA ALA A 142 -2.25 13.60 -6.39
C ALA A 142 -3.08 14.73 -5.78
N ILE A 143 -3.74 15.52 -6.63
CA ILE A 143 -4.59 16.64 -6.21
C ILE A 143 -6.04 16.14 -6.13
N PRO A 144 -6.79 16.30 -5.01
CA PRO A 144 -6.41 16.79 -3.68
C PRO A 144 -6.11 15.67 -2.66
N TRP A 145 -6.43 14.41 -2.98
CA TRP A 145 -6.44 13.32 -1.99
C TRP A 145 -5.04 12.87 -1.54
N GLY A 146 -4.01 13.11 -2.35
CA GLY A 146 -2.63 12.74 -2.04
C GLY A 146 -2.13 13.40 -0.76
N ALA A 147 -2.36 14.71 -0.61
CA ALA A 147 -2.00 15.44 0.60
C ALA A 147 -2.69 14.86 1.85
N VAL A 148 -3.98 14.53 1.75
CA VAL A 148 -4.75 13.96 2.86
C VAL A 148 -4.18 12.60 3.28
N TYR A 149 -3.95 11.67 2.34
CA TYR A 149 -3.38 10.36 2.64
C TYR A 149 -1.96 10.46 3.19
N THR A 150 -1.17 11.41 2.69
CA THR A 150 0.19 11.65 3.14
C THR A 150 0.20 12.12 4.59
N ILE A 151 -0.61 13.11 4.94
CA ILE A 151 -0.74 13.60 6.31
C ILE A 151 -1.23 12.49 7.24
N GLN A 152 -2.25 11.72 6.85
CA GLN A 152 -2.72 10.59 7.65
C GLN A 152 -1.64 9.53 7.90
N THR A 153 -0.85 9.22 6.87
CA THR A 153 0.24 8.25 6.98
C THR A 153 1.36 8.76 7.87
N LEU A 154 1.76 10.02 7.70
CA LEU A 154 2.75 10.67 8.57
C LEU A 154 2.28 10.69 10.02
N MET A 155 1.05 11.10 10.30
CA MET A 155 0.49 11.08 11.66
C MET A 155 0.50 9.67 12.28
N ASN A 156 0.14 8.64 11.51
CA ASN A 156 0.16 7.27 11.99
C ASN A 156 1.59 6.78 12.28
N ASN A 157 2.51 7.06 11.37
CA ASN A 157 3.92 6.71 11.48
C ASN A 157 4.56 7.44 12.68
N SER A 158 4.28 8.73 12.88
CA SER A 158 4.73 9.50 14.05
C SER A 158 4.21 8.95 15.39
N LYS A 159 3.02 8.34 15.43
CA LYS A 159 2.49 7.64 16.61
C LYS A 159 3.15 6.27 16.87
N GLY A 160 4.11 5.88 16.03
CA GLY A 160 4.82 4.61 16.10
C GLY A 160 4.18 3.49 15.28
N GLY A 161 3.37 3.84 14.27
CA GLY A 161 2.69 2.89 13.39
C GLY A 161 1.39 2.35 13.98
N ASN A 162 0.77 1.42 13.26
CA ASN A 162 -0.40 0.69 13.74
C ASN A 162 0.06 -0.44 14.67
N LYS A 163 -0.02 -0.19 15.99
CA LYS A 163 0.41 -1.12 17.04
C LYS A 163 -0.71 -2.10 17.38
N ILE A 164 -0.40 -3.38 17.39
CA ILE A 164 -1.32 -4.47 17.72
C ILE A 164 -0.62 -5.35 18.75
N LYS A 165 -1.35 -5.78 19.79
CA LYS A 165 -0.85 -6.77 20.73
C LYS A 165 -1.11 -8.18 20.20
N VAL A 166 -0.17 -9.10 20.38
CA VAL A 166 -0.34 -10.49 19.94
C VAL A 166 -1.52 -11.16 20.65
N SER A 167 -1.76 -10.88 21.94
CA SER A 167 -2.94 -11.36 22.66
C SER A 167 -4.25 -11.09 21.91
N SER A 168 -4.43 -9.86 21.43
CA SER A 168 -5.63 -9.49 20.66
C SER A 168 -5.84 -10.25 19.34
N LEU A 169 -4.79 -10.88 18.81
CA LEU A 169 -4.86 -11.72 17.61
C LEU A 169 -5.09 -13.20 17.93
N VAL A 170 -4.72 -13.60 19.14
CA VAL A 170 -4.78 -14.97 19.65
C VAL A 170 -6.10 -15.18 20.40
N ASP A 171 -6.69 -14.17 21.02
CA ASP A 171 -7.94 -14.28 21.79
C ASP A 171 -9.21 -14.35 20.91
N VAL A 172 -9.07 -14.25 19.58
CA VAL A 172 -10.13 -14.47 18.58
C VAL A 172 -10.26 -15.96 18.27
#